data_AF-A0A7S2ADY6-F1
#
_entry.id   AF-A0A7S2ADY6-F1
#
_cell.length_a   1.000
_cell.length_b   1.000
_cell.length_c   1.000
_cell.angle_alpha   90.00
_cell.angle_beta   90.00
_cell.angle_gamma   90.00
#
_symmetry.space_group_name_H-M   'P 1'
#
loop_
_entity.id
_entity.type
_entity.pdbx_description
1 polymer ?
#
loop_
_entity_poly.entity_id
_entity_poly.type
_entity_poly.pdbx_seq_one_letter_code
_entity_poly.pdbx_strand_id
1 'polypeptide(L)'
;CFDTEAEDHLPSATFDEAKWKSYQALNNAYAEVIEQRGTRETLVWVQDYQMLLVPRYIYHRCPDWHIGFFLHCAFPSSEVIRCLPNREEILQSMLSCKLVTFQIFDYMRNFLSTISQLLGAKHTFAKGGMLQVEHEGNTCT
;
A
#
# COMPACT_ATOMS: atom_id res chain seq x y z
N CYS A 1 -33.74 1.81 38.04
CA CYS A 1 -33.83 1.94 36.57
C CYS A 1 -32.49 2.47 36.09
N PHE A 2 -31.86 1.75 35.17
CA PHE A 2 -30.70 2.25 34.44
C PHE A 2 -31.23 3.23 33.40
N ASP A 3 -31.02 4.52 33.63
CA ASP A 3 -31.31 5.52 32.61
C ASP A 3 -30.22 5.45 31.54
N THR A 4 -30.71 5.33 30.33
CA THR A 4 -30.00 4.95 29.11
C THR A 4 -29.66 6.25 28.40
N GLU A 5 -28.42 6.73 28.49
CA GLU A 5 -27.94 7.85 27.67
C GLU A 5 -26.40 7.79 27.55
N ALA A 6 -25.95 6.99 26.59
CA ALA A 6 -24.65 7.13 25.97
C ALA A 6 -24.88 6.97 24.46
N GLU A 7 -25.28 8.06 23.82
CA GLU A 7 -25.13 8.18 22.37
C GLU A 7 -23.64 8.02 22.06
N ASP A 8 -23.27 6.88 21.48
CA ASP A 8 -21.98 6.65 20.84
C ASP A 8 -21.86 7.59 19.61
N HIS A 9 -21.55 8.86 19.88
CA HIS A 9 -21.00 9.77 18.90
C HIS A 9 -19.58 9.29 18.59
N LEU A 10 -19.46 8.27 17.75
CA LEU A 10 -18.20 8.00 17.04
C LEU A 10 -17.84 9.31 16.33
N PRO A 11 -16.74 9.99 16.70
CA PRO A 11 -16.35 11.20 16.01
C PRO A 11 -16.23 10.83 14.53
N SER A 12 -16.94 11.55 13.67
CA SER A 12 -16.71 11.50 12.23
C SER A 12 -15.21 11.65 12.05
N ALA A 13 -14.53 10.56 11.68
CA ALA A 13 -13.09 10.52 11.52
C ALA A 13 -12.77 11.37 10.28
N THR A 14 -12.77 12.67 10.48
CA THR A 14 -12.46 13.66 9.48
C THR A 14 -11.00 13.48 9.11
N PHE A 15 -10.74 13.49 7.82
CA PHE A 15 -9.38 13.38 7.31
C PHE A 15 -8.53 14.55 7.83
N ASP A 16 -7.38 14.20 8.42
CA ASP A 16 -6.45 15.14 9.02
C ASP A 16 -5.19 15.23 8.14
N GLU A 17 -5.13 16.29 7.35
CA GLU A 17 -4.03 16.59 6.44
C GLU A 17 -2.67 16.69 7.15
N ALA A 18 -2.65 17.18 8.40
CA ALA A 18 -1.41 17.30 9.16
C ALA A 18 -0.86 15.92 9.56
N LYS A 19 -1.75 14.99 9.93
CA LYS A 19 -1.37 13.59 10.17
C LYS A 19 -0.90 12.91 8.90
N TRP A 20 -1.54 13.17 7.75
CA TRP A 20 -1.07 12.64 6.47
C TRP A 20 0.34 13.12 6.11
N LYS A 21 0.62 14.42 6.24
CA LYS A 21 1.96 14.97 6.00
C LYS A 21 3.01 14.38 6.94
N SER A 22 2.64 14.14 8.21
CA SER A 22 3.51 13.48 9.18
C SER A 22 3.81 12.04 8.79
N TYR A 23 2.79 11.32 8.30
CA TYR A 23 2.92 9.97 7.78
C TYR A 23 3.83 9.90 6.54
N GLN A 24 3.68 10.83 5.61
CA GLN A 24 4.57 10.99 4.45
C GLN A 24 6.01 11.27 4.89
N ALA A 25 6.22 12.23 5.80
CA ALA A 25 7.54 12.60 6.30
C ALA A 25 8.25 11.41 6.98
N LEU A 26 7.52 10.63 7.78
CA LEU A 26 8.04 9.43 8.42
C LEU A 26 8.46 8.38 7.40
N ASN A 27 7.59 8.05 6.43
CA ASN A 27 7.89 7.08 5.38
C ASN A 27 9.08 7.54 4.52
N ASN A 28 9.19 8.84 4.25
CA ASN A 28 10.30 9.43 3.52
C ASN A 28 11.63 9.29 4.29
N ALA A 29 11.63 9.59 5.59
CA ALA A 29 12.81 9.44 6.44
C ALA A 29 13.29 7.98 6.51
N TYR A 30 12.37 7.01 6.55
CA TYR A 30 12.73 5.60 6.46
C TYR A 30 13.37 5.26 5.12
N ALA A 31 12.81 5.73 4.00
CA ALA A 31 13.38 5.49 2.69
C ALA A 31 14.81 6.05 2.56
N GLU A 32 15.08 7.24 3.12
CA GLU A 32 16.43 7.85 3.15
C GLU A 32 17.42 7.00 3.95
N VAL A 33 17.03 6.48 5.12
CA VAL A 33 17.89 5.61 5.93
C VAL A 33 18.18 4.29 5.22
N ILE A 34 17.21 3.73 4.50
CA ILE A 34 17.38 2.49 3.73
C ILE A 34 18.32 2.75 2.55
N GLU A 35 18.13 3.85 1.80
CA GLU A 35 18.99 4.28 0.69
C GLU A 35 20.47 4.36 1.12
N GLN A 36 20.74 5.03 2.25
CA GLN A 36 22.11 5.21 2.77
C GLN A 36 22.81 3.89 3.16
N ARG A 37 22.06 2.82 3.41
CA ARG A 37 22.60 1.53 3.87
C ARG A 37 22.65 0.47 2.77
N GLY A 38 21.92 0.68 1.67
CA GLY A 38 21.86 -0.29 0.60
C GLY A 38 22.99 -0.18 -0.41
N THR A 39 23.03 -1.16 -1.30
CA THR A 39 23.96 -1.27 -2.41
C THR A 39 23.15 -1.56 -3.68
N ARG A 40 23.80 -1.66 -4.85
CA ARG A 40 23.11 -1.92 -6.12
C ARG A 40 22.25 -3.20 -6.14
N GLU A 41 22.53 -4.17 -5.28
CA GLU A 41 21.82 -5.45 -5.23
C GLU A 41 20.89 -5.57 -4.01
N THR A 42 20.49 -4.45 -3.41
CA THR A 42 19.67 -4.47 -2.20
C THR A 42 18.24 -4.96 -2.48
N LEU A 43 17.84 -5.97 -1.71
CA LEU A 43 16.46 -6.40 -1.54
C LEU A 43 15.87 -5.67 -0.32
N VAL A 44 14.78 -4.93 -0.51
CA VAL A 44 14.03 -4.27 0.54
C VAL A 44 12.72 -5.01 0.76
N TRP A 45 12.49 -5.44 2.00
CA TRP A 45 11.26 -6.13 2.40
C TRP A 45 10.46 -5.25 3.36
N VAL A 46 9.47 -4.53 2.84
CA VAL A 46 8.64 -3.58 3.59
C VAL A 46 7.48 -4.32 4.24
N GLN A 47 7.17 -3.98 5.50
CA GLN A 47 6.18 -4.67 6.32
C GLN A 47 5.08 -3.72 6.78
N ASP A 48 3.85 -4.19 6.63
CA ASP A 48 2.63 -3.66 7.23
C ASP A 48 2.23 -2.24 6.79
N TYR A 49 1.06 -1.79 7.25
CA TYR A 49 0.42 -0.58 6.76
C TYR A 49 1.10 0.72 7.21
N GLN A 50 1.95 0.72 8.25
CA GLN A 50 2.61 1.97 8.69
C GLN A 50 3.63 2.49 7.66
N MET A 51 4.03 1.62 6.72
CA MET A 51 5.13 1.86 5.79
C MET A 51 4.67 1.82 4.32
N LEU A 52 3.37 2.07 4.06
CA LEU A 52 2.79 1.94 2.73
C LEU A 52 3.42 2.85 1.68
N LEU A 53 4.04 3.97 2.05
CA LEU A 53 4.64 4.92 1.10
C LEU A 53 6.14 4.70 0.90
N VAL A 54 6.80 3.91 1.77
CA VAL A 54 8.23 3.59 1.64
C VAL A 54 8.58 3.02 0.26
N PRO A 55 7.81 2.07 -0.33
CA PRO A 55 8.14 1.51 -1.64
C PRO A 55 8.24 2.56 -2.75
N ARG A 56 7.28 3.49 -2.85
CA ARG A 56 7.32 4.58 -3.83
C ARG A 56 8.56 5.45 -3.66
N TYR A 57 8.86 5.80 -2.42
CA TYR A 57 10.01 6.64 -2.10
C TYR A 57 11.34 5.98 -2.45
N ILE A 58 11.47 4.66 -2.26
CA ILE A 58 12.66 3.91 -2.66
C ILE A 58 12.69 3.75 -4.19
N TYR A 59 11.57 3.43 -4.82
CA TYR A 59 11.49 3.24 -6.28
C TYR A 59 11.98 4.48 -7.05
N HIS A 60 11.62 5.69 -6.62
CA HIS A 60 12.09 6.92 -7.26
C HIS A 60 13.57 7.24 -7.04
N ARG A 61 14.18 6.75 -5.95
CA ARG A 61 15.60 6.99 -5.60
C ARG A 61 16.52 5.92 -6.17
N CYS A 62 16.08 4.67 -6.06
CA CYS A 62 16.85 3.46 -6.33
C CYS A 62 16.03 2.52 -7.25
N PRO A 63 15.83 2.87 -8.53
CA PRO A 63 14.98 2.11 -9.45
C PRO A 63 15.49 0.69 -9.73
N ASP A 64 16.80 0.45 -9.53
CA ASP A 64 17.42 -0.86 -9.73
C ASP A 64 17.12 -1.86 -8.59
N TRP A 65 16.60 -1.39 -7.45
CA TRP A 65 16.43 -2.23 -6.26
C TRP A 65 15.22 -3.15 -6.36
N HIS A 66 15.29 -4.28 -5.65
CA HIS A 66 14.19 -5.21 -5.52
C HIS A 66 13.36 -4.87 -4.29
N ILE A 67 12.13 -4.40 -4.49
CA ILE A 67 11.24 -4.02 -3.39
C ILE A 67 10.10 -5.02 -3.31
N GLY A 68 9.92 -5.65 -2.14
CA GLY A 68 8.77 -6.46 -1.82
C GLY A 68 8.00 -5.88 -0.63
N PHE A 69 6.69 -6.10 -0.60
CA PHE A 69 5.80 -5.61 0.44
C PHE A 69 4.89 -6.73 0.95
N PHE A 70 4.74 -6.84 2.26
CA PHE A 70 3.79 -7.76 2.92
C PHE A 70 2.82 -6.99 3.81
N LEU A 71 1.52 -7.16 3.55
CA LEU A 71 0.46 -6.59 4.38
C LEU A 71 -0.04 -7.61 5.41
N HIS A 72 0.14 -7.29 6.69
CA HIS A 72 -0.31 -8.14 7.79
C HIS A 72 -1.79 -7.93 8.10
N CYS A 73 -2.33 -6.73 7.92
CA CYS A 73 -3.76 -6.51 8.12
C CYS A 73 -4.61 -7.00 6.93
N ALA A 74 -5.93 -7.04 7.14
CA ALA A 74 -6.86 -7.27 6.04
C ALA A 74 -6.76 -6.15 5.00
N PHE A 75 -6.73 -6.51 3.72
CA PHE A 75 -6.93 -5.51 2.66
C PHE A 75 -8.43 -5.31 2.43
N PRO A 76 -8.96 -4.09 2.63
CA PRO A 76 -10.38 -3.83 2.60
C PRO A 76 -10.94 -3.88 1.18
N SER A 77 -12.27 -3.93 1.04
CA SER A 77 -12.92 -3.93 -0.27
C SER A 77 -12.70 -2.59 -1.01
N SER A 78 -12.89 -2.60 -2.34
CA SER A 78 -12.72 -1.39 -3.16
C SER A 78 -13.66 -0.25 -2.78
N GLU A 79 -14.84 -0.55 -2.23
CA GLU A 79 -15.78 0.44 -1.69
C GLU A 79 -15.22 1.18 -0.48
N VAL A 80 -14.56 0.45 0.43
CA VAL A 80 -13.92 1.04 1.61
C VAL A 80 -12.68 1.84 1.21
N ILE A 81 -11.85 1.32 0.28
CA ILE A 81 -10.69 2.07 -0.22
C ILE A 81 -11.10 3.39 -0.90
N ARG A 82 -12.24 3.43 -1.59
CA ARG A 82 -12.76 4.66 -2.21
C ARG A 82 -13.01 5.79 -1.20
N CYS A 83 -13.29 5.44 0.06
CA CYS A 83 -13.49 6.42 1.12
C CYS A 83 -12.17 7.02 1.63
N LEU A 84 -11.02 6.42 1.31
CA LEU A 84 -9.71 6.96 1.71
C LEU A 84 -9.33 8.14 0.79
N PRO A 85 -9.01 9.33 1.35
CA PRO A 85 -8.64 10.50 0.57
C PRO A 85 -7.38 10.29 -0.28
N ASN A 86 -6.34 9.67 0.30
CA ASN A 86 -5.04 9.47 -0.35
C ASN A 86 -4.86 8.05 -0.94
N ARG A 87 -5.97 7.42 -1.33
CA ARG A 87 -5.99 6.05 -1.87
C ARG A 87 -5.05 5.86 -3.06
N GLU A 88 -4.98 6.84 -3.97
CA GLU A 88 -4.18 6.73 -5.18
C GLU A 88 -2.68 6.70 -4.86
N GLU A 89 -2.23 7.54 -3.92
CA GLU A 89 -0.84 7.57 -3.49
C GLU A 89 -0.42 6.24 -2.83
N ILE A 90 -1.29 5.68 -2.00
CA ILE A 90 -1.08 4.39 -1.34
C ILE A 90 -0.98 3.26 -2.37
N LEU A 91 -1.95 3.19 -3.30
CA LEU A 91 -2.00 2.13 -4.30
C LEU A 91 -0.84 2.22 -5.29
N GLN A 92 -0.46 3.41 -5.74
CA GLN A 92 0.72 3.63 -6.58
C GLN A 92 2.00 3.19 -5.88
N SER A 93 2.10 3.42 -4.56
CA SER A 93 3.24 2.95 -3.80
C SER A 93 3.30 1.42 -3.71
N MET A 94 2.18 0.76 -3.44
CA MET A 94 2.12 -0.71 -3.47
C MET A 94 2.51 -1.25 -4.86
N LEU A 95 2.06 -0.61 -5.93
CA LEU A 95 2.40 -0.97 -7.33
C LEU A 95 3.85 -0.66 -7.72
N SER A 96 4.59 0.11 -6.91
CA SER A 96 6.03 0.33 -7.10
C SER A 96 6.86 -0.88 -6.63
N CYS A 97 6.23 -1.85 -5.96
CA CYS A 97 6.89 -3.09 -5.54
C CYS A 97 6.99 -4.07 -6.71
N LYS A 98 8.05 -4.90 -6.71
CA LYS A 98 8.11 -6.08 -7.59
C LYS A 98 7.22 -7.21 -7.09
N LEU A 99 6.95 -7.26 -5.79
CA LEU A 99 6.13 -8.29 -5.17
C LEU A 99 5.25 -7.68 -4.07
N VAL A 100 3.93 -7.89 -4.15
CA VAL A 100 2.98 -7.51 -3.10
C VAL A 100 2.31 -8.76 -2.54
N THR A 101 2.37 -8.93 -1.23
CA THR A 101 1.90 -10.15 -0.55
C THR A 101 0.86 -9.84 0.52
N PHE A 102 -0.09 -10.76 0.66
CA PHE A 102 -1.23 -10.66 1.56
C PHE A 102 -1.36 -11.96 2.35
N GLN A 103 -1.98 -11.89 3.53
CA GLN A 103 -2.21 -13.08 4.37
C GLN A 103 -3.05 -14.17 3.68
N ILE A 104 -4.09 -13.77 2.94
CA ILE A 104 -5.02 -14.70 2.28
C ILE A 104 -5.40 -14.20 0.88
N PHE A 105 -5.85 -15.15 0.07
CA PHE A 105 -6.25 -14.92 -1.33
C PHE A 105 -7.39 -13.89 -1.48
N ASP A 106 -8.31 -13.81 -0.51
CA ASP A 106 -9.43 -12.85 -0.55
C ASP A 106 -8.97 -11.39 -0.51
N TYR A 107 -7.97 -11.09 0.32
CA TYR A 107 -7.40 -9.74 0.43
C TYR A 107 -6.67 -9.33 -0.85
N MET A 108 -5.95 -10.28 -1.46
CA MET A 108 -5.33 -10.08 -2.76
C MET A 108 -6.39 -9.81 -3.86
N ARG A 109 -7.52 -10.53 -3.88
CA ARG A 109 -8.61 -10.24 -4.83
C ARG A 109 -9.19 -8.84 -4.64
N ASN A 110 -9.37 -8.40 -3.39
CA ASN A 110 -9.82 -7.05 -3.09
C ASN A 110 -8.83 -6.00 -3.63
N PHE A 111 -7.53 -6.22 -3.44
CA PHE A 111 -6.49 -5.36 -3.99
C PHE A 111 -6.54 -5.29 -5.51
N LEU A 112 -6.60 -6.44 -6.21
CA LEU A 112 -6.69 -6.49 -7.68
C LEU A 112 -7.93 -5.77 -8.22
N SER A 113 -9.08 -5.98 -7.59
CA SER A 113 -10.33 -5.27 -7.92
C SER A 113 -10.16 -3.76 -7.73
N THR A 114 -9.52 -3.36 -6.64
CA THR A 114 -9.29 -1.95 -6.30
C THR A 114 -8.37 -1.26 -7.31
N ILE A 115 -7.21 -1.82 -7.63
CA ILE A 115 -6.27 -1.22 -8.60
C ILE A 115 -6.84 -1.22 -10.03
N SER A 116 -7.64 -2.23 -10.39
CA SER A 116 -8.29 -2.27 -11.71
C SER A 116 -9.34 -1.17 -11.84
N GLN A 117 -10.12 -0.94 -10.78
CA GLN A 117 -11.19 0.06 -10.79
C GLN A 117 -10.70 1.49 -10.59
N LEU A 118 -9.68 1.71 -9.76
CA LEU A 118 -9.21 3.04 -9.40
C LEU A 118 -8.05 3.53 -10.26
N LEU A 119 -7.15 2.63 -10.68
CA LEU A 119 -5.95 2.98 -11.45
C LEU A 119 -5.97 2.44 -12.87
N GLY A 120 -7.02 1.71 -13.27
CA GLY A 120 -7.11 1.08 -14.60
C GLY A 120 -6.04 0.02 -14.86
N ALA A 121 -5.40 -0.50 -13.80
CA ALA A 121 -4.33 -1.48 -13.92
C ALA A 121 -4.87 -2.81 -14.48
N LYS A 122 -4.12 -3.42 -15.39
CA LYS A 122 -4.46 -4.74 -15.93
C LYS A 122 -3.68 -5.80 -15.16
N HIS A 123 -4.33 -6.92 -14.88
CA HIS A 123 -3.69 -8.05 -14.22
C HIS A 123 -3.95 -9.35 -14.99
N THR A 124 -2.95 -10.23 -14.99
CA THR A 124 -2.99 -11.53 -15.66
C THR A 124 -2.52 -12.61 -14.71
N PHE A 125 -3.10 -13.80 -14.83
CA PHE A 125 -2.66 -14.98 -14.09
C PHE A 125 -1.44 -15.59 -14.78
N ALA A 126 -0.33 -15.69 -14.05
CA ALA A 126 0.88 -16.36 -14.51
C ALA A 126 0.89 -17.84 -14.07
N LYS A 127 1.72 -18.65 -14.74
CA LYS A 127 1.91 -20.06 -14.36
C LYS A 127 2.42 -20.16 -12.92
N GLY A 128 1.86 -21.10 -12.15
CA GLY A 128 2.23 -21.33 -10.74
C GLY A 128 1.35 -20.60 -9.72
N GLY A 129 0.25 -19.97 -10.14
CA GLY A 129 -0.68 -19.28 -9.23
C GLY A 129 -0.24 -17.87 -8.84
N MET A 130 0.82 -17.36 -9.46
CA MET A 130 1.28 -15.97 -9.31
C MET A 130 0.44 -15.03 -10.16
N LEU A 131 0.24 -13.81 -9.68
CA LEU A 131 -0.62 -12.80 -10.31
C LEU A 131 0.20 -11.59 -10.68
N GLN A 132 0.32 -11.33 -11.98
CA GLN A 132 1.10 -10.21 -12.48
C GLN A 132 0.19 -9.03 -12.76
N VAL A 133 0.62 -7.85 -12.32
CA VAL A 133 -0.02 -6.56 -12.55
C VAL A 133 0.94 -5.69 -13.35
N GLU A 134 0.46 -5.13 -14.45
CA GLU A 134 1.20 -4.15 -15.23
C GLU A 134 0.62 -2.75 -15.03
N HIS A 135 1.46 -1.81 -14.60
CA HIS A 135 1.11 -0.40 -14.42
C HIS A 135 2.28 0.51 -14.77
N GLU A 136 2.06 1.46 -15.69
CA GLU A 136 3.05 2.47 -16.11
C GLU A 136 4.43 1.90 -16.53
N GLY A 137 4.44 0.71 -17.15
CA GLY A 137 5.67 0.05 -17.60
C GLY A 137 6.39 -0.78 -16.53
N ASN A 138 5.85 -0.81 -15.31
CA ASN A 138 6.32 -1.70 -14.23
C ASN A 138 5.44 -2.96 -14.14
N THR A 139 6.10 -4.09 -13.87
CA THR A 139 5.44 -5.36 -13.56
C THR A 139 5.59 -5.66 -12.07
N CYS A 140 4.47 -5.76 -11.37
CA CYS A 140 4.37 -6.25 -9.99
C CYS A 140 3.82 -7.68 -10.02
N THR A 141 4.34 -8.57 -9.17
CA THR A 141 3.82 -9.93 -8.95
C THR A 141 3.11 -10.03 -7.60
#